data_AF-A0A6C0LHQ6-F1
#
_entry.id   AF-A0A6C0LHQ6-F1
#
_cell.length_a   1.000
_cell.length_b   1.000
_cell.length_c   1.000
_cell.angle_alpha   90.00
_cell.angle_beta   90.00
_cell.angle_gamma   90.00
#
_symmetry.space_group_name_H-M   'P 1'
#
loop_
_entity.id
_entity.type
_entity.pdbx_description
1 polymer ?
#
loop_
_entity_poly.entity_id
_entity_poly.type
_entity_poly.pdbx_seq_one_letter_code
_entity_poly.pdbx_strand_id
1 'polypeptide(L)'
;MISQDDLYRIVGLAVVLIFVISIAVKAFSYQTKILEGMTNSSIDKDKVSSSVTSNNDKIADTLLVSKYRSEYEDTIINLEKGVSTALLSEVIHNADNISSDPTSKKSVTAIENINNLKTFRETLNQAMIILDKTA
;
A
#
# COMPACT_ATOMS: atom_id res chain seq x y z
N MET A 1 -47.75 23.37 -45.61
CA MET A 1 -46.82 22.87 -46.65
C MET A 1 -45.52 23.64 -46.44
N ILE A 2 -44.43 22.96 -46.11
CA ILE A 2 -43.11 23.60 -46.05
C ILE A 2 -42.69 23.87 -47.49
N SER A 3 -42.38 25.11 -47.82
CA SER A 3 -41.86 25.50 -49.13
C SER A 3 -40.56 24.74 -49.39
N GLN A 4 -40.31 24.30 -50.63
CA GLN A 4 -39.12 23.52 -50.97
C GLN A 4 -37.82 24.25 -50.54
N ASP A 5 -37.80 25.58 -50.63
CA ASP A 5 -36.68 26.41 -50.18
C ASP A 5 -36.43 26.33 -48.66
N ASP A 6 -37.48 26.30 -47.85
CA ASP A 6 -37.38 26.14 -46.40
C ASP A 6 -36.90 24.72 -46.02
N LEU A 7 -37.29 23.71 -46.81
CA LEU A 7 -36.82 22.34 -46.64
C LEU A 7 -35.31 22.22 -46.95
N TYR A 8 -34.82 22.82 -48.03
CA TYR A 8 -33.38 22.81 -48.34
C TYR A 8 -32.56 23.54 -47.28
N ARG A 9 -33.07 24.65 -46.75
CA ARG A 9 -32.39 25.40 -45.69
C ARG A 9 -32.33 24.63 -44.37
N ILE A 10 -33.40 23.93 -43.97
CA ILE A 10 -33.42 23.15 -42.72
C ILE A 10 -32.51 21.92 -42.82
N VAL A 11 -32.52 21.23 -43.97
CA VAL A 11 -31.67 20.06 -44.22
C VAL A 11 -30.20 20.47 -44.28
N GLY A 12 -29.87 21.57 -44.98
CA GLY A 12 -28.51 22.10 -45.02
C GLY A 12 -27.98 22.47 -43.64
N LEU A 13 -28.81 23.13 -42.81
CA LEU A 13 -28.44 23.49 -41.44
C LEU A 13 -28.24 22.26 -40.55
N ALA A 14 -29.06 21.22 -40.71
CA ALA A 14 -28.90 19.95 -39.99
C ALA A 14 -27.58 19.25 -40.34
N VAL A 15 -27.20 19.24 -41.63
CA VAL A 15 -25.94 18.63 -42.08
C VAL A 15 -24.73 19.37 -41.50
N VAL A 16 -24.75 20.70 -41.48
CA VAL A 16 -23.67 21.51 -40.89
C VAL A 16 -23.56 21.26 -39.39
N LEU A 17 -24.69 21.18 -38.67
CA LEU A 17 -24.69 20.86 -37.24
C LEU A 17 -24.08 19.48 -36.95
N ILE A 18 -24.47 18.45 -37.71
CA ILE A 18 -23.92 17.10 -37.56
C ILE A 18 -22.42 17.07 -37.87
N PHE A 19 -21.98 17.83 -38.87
CA PHE A 19 -20.57 17.93 -39.23
C PHE A 19 -19.73 18.56 -38.10
N VAL A 20 -20.20 19.66 -37.51
CA VAL A 20 -19.53 20.33 -36.39
C VAL A 20 -19.47 19.44 -35.16
N ILE A 21 -20.56 18.75 -34.82
CA ILE A 21 -20.61 17.80 -33.70
C ILE A 21 -19.63 16.64 -33.93
N SER A 22 -19.54 16.13 -35.15
CA SER A 22 -18.62 15.03 -35.50
C SER A 22 -17.14 15.43 -35.33
N ILE A 23 -16.79 16.67 -35.67
CA ILE A 23 -15.44 17.20 -35.46
C ILE A 23 -15.15 17.37 -33.97
N ALA A 24 -16.10 17.90 -33.19
CA ALA A 24 -15.95 18.08 -31.75
C ALA A 24 -15.70 16.74 -31.04
N VAL A 25 -16.50 15.70 -31.34
CA VAL A 25 -16.34 14.36 -30.74
C VAL A 25 -14.98 13.74 -31.11
N LYS A 26 -14.53 13.91 -32.37
CA LYS A 26 -13.18 13.48 -32.77
C LYS A 26 -12.11 14.27 -32.03
N ALA A 27 -12.22 15.58 -31.90
CA ALA A 27 -11.23 16.41 -31.20
C ALA A 27 -11.09 16.04 -29.71
N PHE A 28 -12.21 15.80 -29.01
CA PHE A 28 -12.18 15.36 -27.61
C PHE A 28 -11.56 13.96 -27.44
N SER A 29 -11.84 13.01 -28.34
CA SER A 29 -11.23 11.66 -28.28
C SER A 29 -9.74 11.62 -28.68
N TYR A 30 -9.23 12.63 -29.41
CA TYR A 30 -7.79 12.79 -29.63
C TYR A 30 -7.08 13.35 -28.40
N GLN A 31 -7.71 14.28 -27.65
CA GLN A 31 -7.13 14.81 -26.41
C GLN A 31 -6.96 13.71 -25.35
N THR A 32 -7.90 12.77 -25.22
CA THR A 32 -7.76 11.65 -24.28
C THR A 32 -6.61 10.71 -24.64
N LYS A 33 -6.38 10.43 -25.94
CA LYS A 33 -5.25 9.61 -26.40
C LYS A 33 -3.88 10.28 -26.20
N ILE A 34 -3.82 11.61 -26.32
CA ILE A 34 -2.58 12.38 -26.05
C ILE A 34 -2.31 12.48 -24.54
N LEU A 35 -3.37 12.63 -23.72
CA LEU A 35 -3.27 12.63 -22.27
C LEU A 35 -2.83 11.27 -21.71
N GLU A 36 -3.32 10.16 -22.28
CA GLU A 36 -2.83 8.81 -22.00
C GLU A 36 -1.36 8.62 -22.46
N GLY A 37 -0.95 9.24 -23.57
CA GLY A 37 0.45 9.24 -24.02
C GLY A 37 1.42 9.97 -23.08
N MET A 38 0.93 10.95 -22.31
CA MET A 38 1.70 11.68 -21.29
C MET A 38 1.71 11.00 -19.91
N THR A 39 0.80 10.07 -19.64
CA THR A 39 0.77 9.33 -18.36
C THR A 39 1.67 8.09 -18.35
N ASN A 40 2.43 7.84 -19.42
CA ASN A 40 3.59 6.95 -19.38
C ASN A 40 4.63 7.57 -18.44
N SER A 41 4.38 7.39 -17.14
CA SER A 41 5.24 7.73 -16.03
C SER A 41 6.45 6.80 -16.12
N SER A 42 7.35 7.14 -17.03
CA SER A 42 8.68 6.58 -17.07
C SER A 42 9.27 6.92 -15.71
N ILE A 43 9.43 5.90 -14.87
CA ILE A 43 10.13 6.03 -13.59
C ILE A 43 11.51 6.59 -13.97
N ASP A 44 11.71 7.87 -13.69
CA ASP A 44 12.98 8.55 -13.88
C ASP A 44 13.96 7.91 -12.89
N LYS A 45 14.70 6.90 -13.37
CA LYS A 45 15.56 6.05 -12.54
C LYS A 45 16.58 6.87 -11.75
N ASP A 46 16.98 8.02 -12.29
CA ASP A 46 17.90 8.95 -11.65
C ASP A 46 17.26 9.69 -10.46
N LYS A 47 15.93 9.83 -10.44
CA LYS A 47 15.18 10.46 -9.34
C LYS A 47 14.66 9.48 -8.29
N VAL A 48 14.64 8.18 -8.57
CA VAL A 48 14.16 7.16 -7.61
C VAL A 48 14.96 7.22 -6.31
N SER A 49 16.29 7.23 -6.38
CA SER A 49 17.14 7.27 -5.19
C SER A 49 16.94 8.55 -4.36
N SER A 50 16.83 9.70 -5.01
CA SER A 50 16.55 10.98 -4.33
C SER A 50 15.17 11.01 -3.69
N SER A 51 14.17 10.41 -4.34
CA SER A 51 12.81 10.31 -3.81
C SER A 51 12.74 9.36 -2.61
N VAL A 52 13.44 8.23 -2.66
CA VAL A 52 13.58 7.29 -1.54
C VAL A 52 14.26 7.97 -0.35
N THR A 53 15.36 8.70 -0.59
CA THR A 53 16.07 9.43 0.47
C THR A 53 15.16 10.47 1.12
N SER A 54 14.50 11.31 0.33
CA SER A 54 13.57 12.32 0.87
C SER A 54 12.39 11.70 1.64
N ASN A 55 11.89 10.54 1.22
CA ASN A 55 10.84 9.83 1.95
C ASN A 55 11.37 9.27 3.28
N ASN A 56 12.58 8.72 3.29
CA ASN A 56 13.23 8.24 4.51
C ASN A 56 13.50 9.38 5.50
N ASP A 57 13.97 10.54 5.03
CA ASP A 57 14.20 11.73 5.85
C ASP A 57 12.89 12.21 6.50
N LYS A 58 11.80 12.27 5.73
CA LYS A 58 10.47 12.61 6.27
C LYS A 58 10.00 11.63 7.34
N ILE A 59 10.27 10.34 7.15
CA ILE A 59 9.94 9.31 8.15
C ILE A 59 10.78 9.53 9.41
N ALA A 60 12.08 9.79 9.27
CA ALA A 60 12.97 10.07 10.39
C ALA A 60 12.53 11.32 11.17
N ASP A 61 12.22 12.41 10.46
CA ASP A 61 11.71 13.66 11.04
C ASP A 61 10.37 13.48 11.75
N THR A 62 9.52 12.57 11.25
CA THR A 62 8.22 12.28 11.87
C THR A 62 8.39 11.46 13.15
N LEU A 63 9.29 10.48 13.13
CA LEU A 63 9.54 9.61 14.27
C LEU A 63 10.29 10.34 15.39
N LEU A 64 11.08 11.38 15.07
CA LEU A 64 11.86 12.12 16.08
C LEU A 64 12.64 11.17 17.00
N VAL A 65 13.28 10.15 16.41
CA VAL A 65 13.87 9.01 17.12
C VAL A 65 14.82 9.45 18.23
N SER A 66 15.69 10.44 17.97
CA SER A 66 16.61 10.96 19.00
C SER A 66 15.90 11.58 20.20
N LYS A 67 14.70 12.13 20.02
CA LYS A 67 13.91 12.75 21.09
C LYS A 67 13.13 11.73 21.91
N TYR A 68 12.54 10.73 21.25
CA TYR A 68 11.67 9.73 21.87
C TYR A 68 12.34 8.36 22.01
N ARG A 69 13.68 8.30 21.98
CA ARG A 69 14.43 7.05 21.98
C ARG A 69 14.09 6.19 23.20
N SER A 70 14.07 6.79 24.39
CA SER A 70 13.79 6.07 25.64
C SER A 70 12.39 5.48 25.62
N GLU A 71 11.39 6.24 25.16
CA GLU A 71 10.01 5.81 25.08
C GLU A 71 9.82 4.69 24.04
N TYR A 72 10.54 4.75 22.92
CA TYR A 72 10.54 3.67 21.92
C TYR A 72 11.21 2.39 22.46
N GLU A 73 12.34 2.52 23.14
CA GLU A 73 13.02 1.40 23.79
C GLU A 73 12.10 0.74 24.83
N ASP A 74 11.53 1.54 25.74
CA ASP A 74 10.58 1.06 26.75
C ASP A 74 9.37 0.36 26.12
N THR A 75 8.86 0.90 25.01
CA THR A 75 7.73 0.29 24.28
C THR A 75 8.12 -1.07 23.71
N ILE A 76 9.28 -1.18 23.06
CA ILE A 76 9.76 -2.43 22.47
C ILE A 76 10.00 -3.47 23.57
N ILE A 77 10.64 -3.10 24.68
CA ILE A 77 10.91 -4.00 25.82
C ILE A 77 9.60 -4.52 26.43
N ASN A 78 8.63 -3.62 26.68
CA ASN A 78 7.36 -4.03 27.27
C ASN A 78 6.56 -4.95 26.33
N LEU A 79 6.62 -4.71 25.02
CA LEU A 79 5.99 -5.57 24.04
C LEU A 79 6.70 -6.93 23.95
N GLU A 80 8.03 -6.97 23.96
CA GLU A 80 8.81 -8.21 23.98
C GLU A 80 8.45 -9.06 25.21
N LYS A 81 8.33 -8.43 26.38
CA LYS A 81 7.90 -9.10 27.62
C LYS A 81 6.50 -9.70 27.48
N GLY A 82 5.56 -8.95 26.90
CA GLY A 82 4.20 -9.42 26.63
C GLY A 82 4.18 -10.63 25.69
N VAL A 83 4.87 -10.54 24.56
CA VAL A 83 4.97 -11.61 23.55
C VAL A 83 5.67 -12.84 24.10
N SER A 84 6.74 -12.67 24.88
CA SER A 84 7.46 -13.77 25.53
C SER A 84 6.58 -14.51 26.53
N THR A 85 5.77 -13.77 27.29
CA THR A 85 4.80 -14.36 28.22
C THR A 85 3.70 -15.11 27.47
N ALA A 86 3.17 -14.54 26.38
CA ALA A 86 2.17 -15.18 25.54
C ALA A 86 2.72 -16.45 24.88
N LEU A 87 3.95 -16.42 24.36
CA LEU A 87 4.64 -17.58 23.81
C LEU A 87 4.73 -18.72 24.83
N LEU A 88 5.18 -18.40 26.05
CA LEU A 88 5.25 -19.39 27.13
C LEU A 88 3.85 -19.95 27.46
N SER A 89 2.84 -19.08 27.54
CA SER A 89 1.47 -19.49 27.80
C SER A 89 0.93 -20.43 26.73
N GLU A 90 1.15 -20.14 25.44
CA GLU A 90 0.71 -20.99 24.33
C GLU A 90 1.40 -22.35 24.34
N VAL A 91 2.70 -22.40 24.65
CA VAL A 91 3.43 -23.66 24.80
C VAL A 91 2.82 -24.52 25.90
N ILE A 92 2.58 -23.95 27.08
CA ILE A 92 2.04 -24.69 28.24
C ILE A 92 0.60 -25.14 27.98
N HIS A 93 -0.27 -24.26 27.48
CA HIS A 93 -1.68 -24.58 27.24
C HIS A 93 -1.90 -25.63 26.14
N ASN A 94 -0.98 -25.73 25.18
CA ASN A 94 -1.10 -26.67 24.07
C ASN A 94 -0.21 -27.92 24.24
N ALA A 95 0.57 -28.04 25.31
CA ALA A 95 1.52 -29.13 25.54
C ALA A 95 0.85 -30.52 25.45
N ASP A 96 -0.30 -30.72 26.09
CA ASP A 96 -1.02 -31.99 26.07
C ASP A 96 -1.56 -32.33 24.67
N ASN A 97 -2.13 -31.33 23.97
CA ASN A 97 -2.63 -31.52 22.61
C ASN A 97 -1.48 -31.91 21.65
N ILE A 98 -0.38 -31.16 21.70
CA ILE A 98 0.78 -31.37 20.82
C ILE A 98 1.47 -32.70 21.12
N SER A 99 1.65 -33.07 22.39
CA SER A 99 2.32 -34.31 22.78
C SER A 99 1.50 -35.56 22.44
N SER A 100 0.16 -35.46 22.48
CA SER A 100 -0.73 -36.57 22.15
C SER A 100 -0.74 -36.93 20.66
N ASP A 101 -0.80 -35.93 19.77
CA ASP A 101 -0.64 -36.08 18.32
C ASP A 101 -0.14 -34.77 17.72
N PRO A 102 1.17 -34.65 17.42
CA PRO A 102 1.76 -33.42 16.90
C PRO A 102 1.35 -33.11 15.45
N THR A 103 0.77 -34.07 14.74
CA THR A 103 0.35 -33.94 13.34
C THR A 103 -1.13 -33.61 13.18
N SER A 104 -1.90 -33.69 14.27
CA SER A 104 -3.31 -33.32 14.26
C SER A 104 -3.48 -31.85 13.84
N LYS A 105 -4.60 -31.54 13.18
CA LYS A 105 -4.90 -30.16 12.74
C LYS A 105 -4.82 -29.15 13.91
N LYS A 106 -5.28 -29.56 15.10
CA LYS A 106 -5.24 -28.72 16.32
C LYS A 106 -3.81 -28.44 16.75
N SER A 107 -2.96 -29.47 16.81
CA SER A 107 -1.56 -29.36 17.19
C SER A 107 -0.75 -28.55 16.19
N VAL A 108 -0.95 -28.77 14.89
CA VAL A 108 -0.29 -27.99 13.82
C VAL A 108 -0.66 -26.51 13.95
N THR A 109 -1.94 -26.18 14.16
CA THR A 109 -2.37 -24.79 14.35
C THR A 109 -1.72 -24.15 15.58
N ALA A 110 -1.64 -24.88 16.70
CA ALA A 110 -0.97 -24.39 17.91
C ALA A 110 0.54 -24.16 17.69
N ILE A 111 1.21 -25.10 17.02
CA ILE A 111 2.64 -25.00 16.67
C ILE A 111 2.89 -23.79 15.76
N GLU A 112 2.04 -23.56 14.75
CA GLU A 112 2.13 -22.39 13.87
C GLU A 112 2.00 -21.08 14.66
N ASN A 113 1.03 -20.99 15.57
CA ASN A 113 0.86 -19.81 16.43
C ASN A 113 2.09 -19.55 17.31
N ILE A 114 2.63 -20.59 17.94
CA ILE A 114 3.86 -20.53 18.75
C ILE A 114 5.04 -20.03 17.88
N ASN A 115 5.20 -20.56 16.67
CA ASN A 115 6.27 -20.15 15.76
C ASN A 115 6.11 -18.69 15.28
N ASN A 116 4.88 -18.24 15.05
CA ASN A 116 4.59 -16.84 14.71
C ASN A 116 4.94 -15.90 15.87
N LEU A 117 4.59 -16.27 17.12
CA LEU A 117 4.97 -15.51 18.32
C LEU A 117 6.50 -15.44 18.49
N LYS A 118 7.21 -16.55 18.27
CA LYS A 118 8.69 -16.57 18.26
C LYS A 118 9.24 -15.57 17.23
N THR A 119 8.75 -15.65 16.00
CA THR A 119 9.21 -14.80 14.88
C THR A 119 8.95 -13.33 15.16
N PHE A 120 7.79 -13.00 15.73
CA PHE A 120 7.48 -11.64 16.12
C PHE A 120 8.39 -11.14 17.25
N ARG A 121 8.67 -11.97 18.28
CA ARG A 121 9.65 -11.63 19.32
C ARG A 121 11.03 -11.32 18.72
N GLU A 122 11.50 -12.14 17.77
CA GLU A 122 12.76 -11.89 17.07
C GLU A 122 12.74 -10.58 16.25
N THR A 123 11.58 -10.22 15.68
CA THR A 123 11.39 -8.94 14.98
C THR A 123 11.51 -7.75 15.93
N LEU A 124 11.00 -7.85 17.16
CA LEU A 124 11.17 -6.80 18.18
C LEU A 124 12.64 -6.61 18.56
N ASN A 125 13.41 -7.69 18.65
CA ASN A 125 14.85 -7.61 18.91
C ASN A 125 15.60 -6.92 17.75
N GLN A 126 15.20 -7.18 16.51
CA GLN A 126 15.73 -6.45 15.36
C GLN A 126 15.33 -4.97 15.39
N ALA A 127 14.11 -4.65 15.80
CA ALA A 127 13.67 -3.26 15.96
C ALA A 127 14.51 -2.52 17.00
N MET A 128 14.90 -3.17 18.11
CA MET A 128 15.83 -2.58 19.09
C MET A 128 17.19 -2.28 18.48
N ILE A 129 17.76 -3.22 17.72
CA ILE A 129 19.05 -3.00 17.03
C ILE A 129 18.97 -1.84 16.03
N ILE A 130 17.83 -1.67 15.35
CA ILE A 130 17.60 -0.54 14.44
C ILE A 130 17.53 0.76 15.23
N LEU A 131 16.81 0.78 16.34
CA LEU A 131 16.72 1.94 17.25
C LEU A 131 18.11 2.36 17.74
N ASP A 132 18.95 1.41 18.14
CA ASP A 132 20.33 1.66 18.60
C ASP A 132 21.24 2.23 17.52
N LYS A 133 21.02 1.84 16.25
CA LYS A 133 21.82 2.32 15.12
C LYS A 133 21.37 3.67 14.58
N THR A 134 20.13 4.06 14.85
CA THR A 134 19.51 5.29 14.33
C THR A 134 19.54 6.45 15.32
N ALA A 135 19.90 6.17 16.57
CA ALA A 135 20.07 7.17 17.63
C ALA A 135 21.50 7.72 17.72
#